data_AF-A0A7W1DV57-F1
#
_entry.id   AF-A0A7W1DV57-F1
#
_cell.length_a   1.000
_cell.length_b   1.000
_cell.length_c   1.000
_cell.angle_alpha   90.00
_cell.angle_beta   90.00
_cell.angle_gamma   90.00
#
_symmetry.space_group_name_H-M   'P 1'
#
loop_
_entity.id
_entity.type
_entity.pdbx_description
1 polymer ?
#
loop_
_entity_poly.entity_id
_entity_poly.type
_entity_poly.pdbx_seq_one_letter_code
_entity_poly.pdbx_strand_id
1 'polypeptide(L)'
;MFAEILRMRGIGRGLLLLLMILFALAPAIALAMRLQEPADPSPATGDGQVVAQGVVPLDDGELAWQVARVEAPLSADADVASAARGFLLADEETVLLADVATGERLRLAPGEATFVEDDGDHVRIALGEDVGALYSLQLVSAGSESDSEDEILFTSEAFASPESDRDVDLIRDRLPAGGSVDVPSGSLPTLILATTGIVSVTTAGGDSVDLAAGEAGSFTGPVAVTAGEEEAVFVAAVVGPAVPQVRIERADSTPVAATPATVATSEPAAATPDAEPTVVETPDAAEPTAAVETPAADATPDAASTEDADEDGLDDAAEAELGTDPTVADSDGDGVLDGAEVNDLGTDPINTDTDADGILDGDEVASGSDPLDGDNVPVATTPDDADGDGFLDAQELELGTDPADPDTDDDGLTDGDEIFIFATGPLNPDNDGDGVLDGDEINNGTDPNDPSSL
;
A
#
# COMPACT_ATOMS: atom_id res chain seq x y z
N MET A 1 -23.07 -41.83 50.88
CA MET A 1 -24.17 -40.99 51.41
C MET A 1 -24.94 -40.23 50.32
N PHE A 2 -24.30 -39.73 49.25
CA PHE A 2 -25.01 -39.09 48.13
C PHE A 2 -25.83 -40.06 47.24
N ALA A 3 -25.39 -41.31 47.10
CA ALA A 3 -26.11 -42.32 46.30
C ALA A 3 -27.45 -42.78 46.92
N GLU A 4 -27.67 -42.53 48.21
CA GLU A 4 -28.84 -43.03 48.95
C GLU A 4 -29.96 -41.98 49.04
N ILE A 5 -29.63 -40.69 48.87
CA ILE A 5 -30.60 -39.59 48.83
C ILE A 5 -31.32 -39.54 47.46
N LEU A 6 -30.69 -40.00 46.37
CA LEU A 6 -31.30 -39.98 45.04
C LEU A 6 -32.30 -41.11 44.77
N ARG A 7 -32.42 -42.11 45.65
CA ARG A 7 -33.38 -43.21 45.47
C ARG A 7 -34.81 -42.87 45.90
N MET A 8 -35.02 -41.78 46.65
CA MET A 8 -36.32 -41.42 47.24
C MET A 8 -37.20 -40.48 46.41
N ARG A 9 -36.73 -39.91 45.29
CA ARG A 9 -37.49 -38.89 44.53
C ARG A 9 -37.90 -39.26 43.11
N GLY A 10 -37.78 -40.53 42.70
CA GLY A 10 -38.34 -40.99 41.41
C GLY A 10 -37.79 -40.23 40.20
N ILE A 11 -36.56 -39.75 40.28
CA ILE A 11 -35.89 -39.08 39.16
C ILE A 11 -35.42 -40.17 38.21
N GLY A 12 -36.14 -40.33 37.10
CA GLY A 12 -35.83 -41.33 36.08
C GLY A 12 -34.41 -41.15 35.56
N ARG A 13 -33.75 -42.27 35.22
CA ARG A 13 -32.37 -42.33 34.68
C ARG A 13 -32.13 -41.35 33.51
N GLY A 14 -33.17 -40.94 32.79
CA GLY A 14 -33.10 -39.91 31.74
C GLY A 14 -32.79 -38.49 32.23
N LEU A 15 -33.29 -38.07 33.40
CA LEU A 15 -33.02 -36.71 33.92
C LEU A 15 -31.59 -36.61 34.47
N LEU A 16 -31.03 -37.71 34.99
CA LEU A 16 -29.64 -37.77 35.44
C LEU A 16 -28.65 -37.72 34.26
N LEU A 17 -29.01 -38.33 33.12
CA LEU A 17 -28.23 -38.26 31.89
C LEU A 17 -28.28 -36.85 31.27
N LEU A 18 -29.44 -36.21 31.26
CA LEU A 18 -29.61 -34.83 30.78
C LEU A 18 -28.80 -33.83 31.62
N LEU A 19 -28.78 -34.01 32.95
CA LEU A 19 -28.05 -33.12 33.86
C LEU A 19 -26.52 -33.33 33.77
N MET A 20 -26.05 -34.53 33.45
CA MET A 20 -24.63 -34.79 33.17
C MET A 20 -24.19 -34.28 31.79
N ILE A 21 -25.05 -34.31 30.78
CA ILE A 21 -24.77 -33.70 29.48
C ILE A 21 -24.71 -32.17 29.60
N LEU A 22 -25.60 -31.54 30.38
CA LEU A 22 -25.53 -30.10 30.64
C LEU A 22 -24.27 -29.68 31.42
N PHE A 23 -23.77 -30.52 32.34
CA PHE A 23 -22.55 -30.22 33.10
C PHE A 23 -21.26 -30.50 32.32
N ALA A 24 -21.32 -31.34 31.28
CA ALA A 24 -20.19 -31.61 30.37
C ALA A 24 -20.11 -30.60 29.20
N LEU A 25 -21.21 -29.90 28.88
CA LEU A 25 -21.26 -28.87 27.83
C LEU A 25 -20.98 -27.45 28.34
N ALA A 26 -21.12 -27.20 29.65
CA ALA A 26 -20.88 -25.89 30.25
C ALA A 26 -19.45 -25.33 30.02
N PRO A 27 -18.35 -26.11 30.10
CA PRO A 27 -17.03 -25.56 29.81
C PRO A 27 -16.78 -25.36 28.30
N ALA A 28 -17.49 -26.08 27.42
CA ALA A 28 -17.35 -25.92 25.96
C ALA A 28 -18.12 -24.70 25.44
N ILE A 29 -19.29 -24.40 26.02
CA ILE A 29 -20.05 -23.19 25.69
C ILE A 29 -19.38 -21.94 26.30
N ALA A 30 -18.77 -22.05 27.48
CA ALA A 30 -17.99 -20.95 28.05
C ALA A 30 -16.67 -20.67 27.29
N LEU A 31 -16.09 -21.67 26.62
CA LEU A 31 -14.91 -21.50 25.77
C LEU A 31 -15.29 -20.92 24.39
N ALA A 32 -16.43 -21.33 23.82
CA ALA A 32 -16.93 -20.77 22.56
C ALA A 32 -17.46 -19.33 22.70
N MET A 33 -17.98 -18.95 23.88
CA MET A 33 -18.44 -17.57 24.14
C MET A 33 -17.32 -16.60 24.56
N ARG A 34 -16.06 -17.04 24.65
CA ARG A 34 -14.90 -16.16 24.87
C ARG A 34 -14.17 -15.77 23.58
N LEU A 35 -14.59 -16.31 22.43
CA LEU A 35 -13.99 -16.06 21.12
C LEU A 35 -14.75 -15.02 20.29
N GLN A 36 -15.75 -14.37 20.88
CA GLN A 36 -16.58 -13.38 20.19
C GLN A 36 -16.97 -12.26 21.15
N GLU A 37 -15.99 -11.74 21.90
CA GLU A 37 -16.10 -10.31 22.23
C GLU A 37 -15.91 -9.58 20.88
N PRO A 38 -16.79 -8.63 20.51
CA PRO A 38 -16.50 -7.79 19.35
C PRO A 38 -15.09 -7.23 19.55
N ALA A 39 -14.24 -7.33 18.53
CA ALA A 39 -12.96 -6.64 18.56
C ALA A 39 -13.22 -5.21 19.02
N ASP A 40 -12.43 -4.72 19.96
CA ASP A 40 -12.52 -3.31 20.34
C ASP A 40 -12.35 -2.51 19.03
N PRO A 41 -13.26 -1.56 18.73
CA PRO A 41 -13.18 -0.80 17.49
C PRO A 41 -11.82 -0.12 17.39
N SER A 42 -11.36 0.11 16.15
CA SER A 42 -10.14 0.84 15.87
C SER A 42 -10.07 2.11 16.75
N PRO A 43 -8.92 2.39 17.39
CA PRO A 43 -8.80 3.46 18.36
C PRO A 43 -8.94 4.89 17.76
N ALA A 44 -9.14 5.02 16.45
CA ALA A 44 -9.51 6.27 15.80
C ALA A 44 -10.86 6.82 16.33
N THR A 45 -10.87 8.07 16.84
CA THR A 45 -12.10 8.80 17.18
C THR A 45 -12.03 10.22 16.63
N GLY A 46 -13.16 10.80 16.21
CA GLY A 46 -13.19 12.13 15.58
C GLY A 46 -12.89 12.07 14.08
N ASP A 47 -12.11 13.03 13.56
CA ASP A 47 -11.53 12.98 12.21
C ASP A 47 -10.21 12.16 12.19
N GLY A 48 -9.83 11.58 13.33
CA GLY A 48 -8.65 10.74 13.45
C GLY A 48 -8.76 9.49 12.56
N GLN A 49 -7.66 9.14 11.90
CA GLN A 49 -7.53 7.99 11.01
C GLN A 49 -6.36 7.13 11.47
N VAL A 50 -6.49 5.80 11.37
CA VAL A 50 -5.33 4.91 11.47
C VAL A 50 -4.58 5.01 10.15
N VAL A 51 -3.37 5.55 10.19
CA VAL A 51 -2.53 5.79 9.00
C VAL A 51 -1.46 4.73 8.81
N ALA A 52 -1.21 3.90 9.83
CA ALA A 52 -0.40 2.70 9.74
C ALA A 52 -0.76 1.77 10.91
N GLN A 53 -0.61 0.46 10.71
CA GLN A 53 -0.86 -0.54 11.74
C GLN A 53 0.07 -1.74 11.55
N GLY A 54 0.26 -2.53 12.60
CA GLY A 54 1.05 -3.75 12.53
C GLY A 54 0.94 -4.63 13.77
N VAL A 55 1.35 -5.88 13.64
CA VAL A 55 1.40 -6.83 14.77
C VAL A 55 2.83 -7.00 15.22
N VAL A 56 3.08 -6.63 16.48
CA VAL A 56 4.42 -6.62 17.04
C VAL A 56 4.61 -7.70 18.09
N PRO A 57 5.60 -8.61 17.92
CA PRO A 57 6.01 -9.49 19.00
C PRO A 57 6.78 -8.70 20.07
N LEU A 58 6.12 -8.45 21.21
CA LEU A 58 6.74 -7.82 22.37
C LEU A 58 7.17 -8.87 23.39
N ASP A 59 8.39 -9.37 23.21
CA ASP A 59 9.03 -10.40 24.05
C ASP A 59 9.57 -9.85 25.39
N ASP A 60 10.12 -10.74 26.24
CA ASP A 60 10.67 -10.43 27.57
C ASP A 60 11.61 -9.21 27.57
N GLY A 61 11.39 -8.25 28.47
CA GLY A 61 12.29 -7.11 28.65
C GLY A 61 11.62 -5.85 29.18
N GLU A 62 12.42 -4.79 29.28
CA GLU A 62 11.93 -3.41 29.41
C GLU A 62 12.03 -2.73 28.04
N LEU A 63 10.98 -2.00 27.67
CA LEU A 63 10.84 -1.29 26.41
C LEU A 63 10.79 0.22 26.66
N ALA A 64 11.12 1.01 25.66
CA ALA A 64 10.89 2.44 25.64
C ALA A 64 10.42 2.87 24.24
N TRP A 65 9.56 3.89 24.19
CA TRP A 65 9.30 4.59 22.94
C TRP A 65 10.49 5.50 22.64
N GLN A 66 10.94 5.49 21.40
CA GLN A 66 11.94 6.41 20.87
C GLN A 66 11.39 7.10 19.64
N VAL A 67 11.63 8.40 19.53
CA VAL A 67 11.32 9.18 18.33
C VAL A 67 12.61 9.78 17.81
N ALA A 68 12.91 9.52 16.54
CA ALA A 68 14.01 10.12 15.82
C ALA A 68 13.49 10.89 14.61
N ARG A 69 14.20 11.95 14.23
CA ARG A 69 14.08 12.54 12.89
C ARG A 69 15.16 11.91 12.03
N VAL A 70 14.76 11.35 10.90
CA VAL A 70 15.69 10.72 9.96
C VAL A 70 15.59 11.39 8.61
N GLU A 71 16.74 11.66 8.01
CA GLU A 71 16.81 12.28 6.69
C GLU A 71 16.57 11.23 5.60
N ALA A 72 15.88 11.67 4.55
CA ALA A 72 15.77 10.95 3.28
C ALA A 72 16.57 11.77 2.24
N PRO A 73 17.82 11.37 1.95
CA PRO A 73 18.64 12.09 0.97
C PRO A 73 18.02 12.01 -0.43
N LEU A 74 18.51 12.86 -1.34
CA LEU A 74 18.23 12.70 -2.76
C LEU A 74 18.89 11.40 -3.27
N SER A 75 18.35 10.83 -4.35
CA SER A 75 18.72 9.49 -4.85
C SER A 75 20.23 9.27 -5.01
N ALA A 76 20.97 10.29 -5.46
CA ALA A 76 22.43 10.21 -5.67
C ALA A 76 23.25 10.00 -4.38
N ASP A 77 22.69 10.33 -3.22
CA ASP A 77 23.33 10.27 -1.90
C ASP A 77 22.66 9.23 -0.98
N ALA A 78 21.77 8.39 -1.52
CA ALA A 78 21.00 7.44 -0.73
C ALA A 78 21.83 6.22 -0.32
N ASP A 79 22.04 6.08 0.98
CA ASP A 79 22.67 4.93 1.61
C ASP A 79 21.63 4.00 2.25
N VAL A 80 22.03 2.73 2.43
CA VAL A 80 21.24 1.76 3.18
C VAL A 80 21.21 2.17 4.66
N ALA A 81 20.01 2.36 5.19
CA ALA A 81 19.77 2.74 6.57
C ALA A 81 18.93 1.68 7.27
N SER A 82 19.40 1.22 8.42
CA SER A 82 18.61 0.34 9.28
C SER A 82 17.45 1.13 9.89
N ALA A 83 16.23 0.62 9.78
CA ALA A 83 15.07 1.12 10.49
C ALA A 83 14.75 0.13 11.60
N ALA A 84 14.73 0.61 12.85
CA ALA A 84 14.25 -0.23 13.93
C ALA A 84 12.73 -0.35 13.85
N ARG A 85 12.23 -1.47 14.36
CA ARG A 85 10.81 -1.79 14.43
C ARG A 85 9.95 -0.63 14.96
N GLY A 86 8.90 -0.28 14.21
CA GLY A 86 8.02 0.84 14.56
C GLY A 86 7.34 1.44 13.35
N PHE A 87 7.04 2.73 13.43
CA PHE A 87 6.44 3.47 12.32
C PHE A 87 7.44 4.43 11.70
N LEU A 88 7.34 4.58 10.38
CA LEU A 88 7.96 5.67 9.64
C LEU A 88 6.85 6.56 9.12
N LEU A 89 6.93 7.86 9.40
CA LEU A 89 5.94 8.87 9.02
C LEU A 89 6.64 9.96 8.20
N ALA A 90 6.21 10.16 6.96
CA ALA A 90 6.73 11.24 6.12
C ALA A 90 6.28 12.60 6.64
N ASP A 91 7.21 13.56 6.68
CA ASP A 91 6.97 14.88 7.27
C ASP A 91 6.58 15.94 6.23
N GLU A 92 7.56 16.48 5.49
CA GLU A 92 7.36 17.61 4.57
C GLU A 92 7.50 17.23 3.10
N GLU A 93 8.36 16.26 2.78
CA GLU A 93 8.63 15.81 1.41
C GLU A 93 8.10 14.40 1.18
N THR A 94 7.83 14.08 -0.08
CA THR A 94 7.50 12.71 -0.47
C THR A 94 8.77 11.85 -0.42
N VAL A 95 8.69 10.72 0.26
CA VAL A 95 9.82 9.80 0.46
C VAL A 95 9.49 8.44 -0.12
N LEU A 96 10.37 7.93 -0.99
CA LEU A 96 10.39 6.53 -1.39
C LEU A 96 11.19 5.73 -0.37
N LEU A 97 10.57 4.67 0.14
CA LEU A 97 11.19 3.64 0.94
C LEU A 97 11.30 2.37 0.12
N ALA A 98 12.48 1.76 0.11
CA ALA A 98 12.68 0.45 -0.49
C ALA A 98 13.29 -0.48 0.55
N ASP A 99 12.59 -1.57 0.87
CA ASP A 99 13.13 -2.61 1.73
C ASP A 99 14.20 -3.41 0.95
N VAL A 100 15.41 -3.49 1.52
CA VAL A 100 16.57 -4.08 0.84
C VAL A 100 16.46 -5.60 0.72
N ALA A 101 15.70 -6.25 1.60
CA ALA A 101 15.60 -7.70 1.64
C ALA A 101 14.54 -8.26 0.70
N THR A 102 13.41 -7.56 0.59
CA THR A 102 12.24 -7.95 -0.19
C THR A 102 12.19 -7.26 -1.55
N GLY A 103 12.80 -6.08 -1.68
CA GLY A 103 12.64 -5.22 -2.84
C GLY A 103 11.31 -4.47 -2.87
N GLU A 104 10.46 -4.63 -1.84
CA GLU A 104 9.19 -3.91 -1.74
C GLU A 104 9.45 -2.41 -1.64
N ARG A 105 8.70 -1.65 -2.44
CA ARG A 105 8.82 -0.20 -2.57
C ARG A 105 7.54 0.44 -2.05
N LEU A 106 7.68 1.52 -1.30
CA LEU A 106 6.57 2.30 -0.78
C LEU A 106 6.86 3.79 -0.90
N ARG A 107 5.98 4.49 -1.61
CA ARG A 107 5.99 5.95 -1.70
C ARG A 107 5.15 6.51 -0.55
N LEU A 108 5.74 7.35 0.28
CA LEU A 108 5.07 8.03 1.39
C LEU A 108 5.04 9.54 1.14
N ALA A 109 3.85 10.08 0.90
CA ALA A 109 3.59 11.51 0.87
C ALA A 109 3.56 12.11 2.28
N PRO A 110 3.70 13.44 2.42
CA PRO A 110 3.61 14.13 3.71
C PRO A 110 2.39 13.75 4.56
N GLY A 111 2.62 13.18 5.73
CA GLY A 111 1.59 12.71 6.65
C GLY A 111 1.15 11.26 6.45
N GLU A 112 1.65 10.55 5.44
CA GLU A 112 1.51 9.11 5.28
C GLU A 112 2.55 8.35 6.09
N ALA A 113 2.19 7.14 6.49
CA ALA A 113 3.03 6.33 7.34
C ALA A 113 3.02 4.87 6.90
N THR A 114 4.08 4.17 7.29
CA THR A 114 4.16 2.72 7.18
C THR A 114 4.62 2.10 8.48
N PHE A 115 4.35 0.81 8.63
CA PHE A 115 4.83 0.00 9.73
C PHE A 115 5.99 -0.88 9.28
N VAL A 116 7.08 -0.87 10.04
CA VAL A 116 8.27 -1.68 9.81
C VAL A 116 8.30 -2.77 10.89
N GLU A 117 8.10 -4.03 10.48
CA GLU A 117 7.92 -5.17 11.41
C GLU A 117 9.20 -5.58 12.15
N ASP A 118 10.36 -5.47 11.51
CA ASP A 118 11.65 -5.92 12.04
C ASP A 118 12.75 -4.89 11.79
N ASP A 119 13.93 -5.10 12.39
CA ASP A 119 15.10 -4.25 12.16
C ASP A 119 15.64 -4.47 10.74
N GLY A 120 14.93 -3.92 9.75
CA GLY A 120 15.17 -4.08 8.33
C GLY A 120 16.05 -2.96 7.77
N ASP A 121 16.87 -3.32 6.81
CA ASP A 121 17.65 -2.36 6.03
C ASP A 121 16.74 -1.77 4.94
N HIS A 122 16.64 -0.44 4.91
CA HIS A 122 15.85 0.28 3.92
C HIS A 122 16.69 1.33 3.24
N VAL A 123 16.46 1.55 1.95
CA VAL A 123 16.91 2.75 1.26
C VAL A 123 15.79 3.78 1.34
N ARG A 124 16.14 5.03 1.61
CA ARG A 124 15.18 6.14 1.78
C ARG A 124 15.60 7.27 0.85
N ILE A 125 14.70 7.69 -0.02
CA ILE A 125 14.99 8.68 -1.05
C ILE A 125 13.90 9.73 -1.03
N ALA A 126 14.27 11.00 -0.96
CA ALA A 126 13.34 12.08 -1.23
C ALA A 126 13.07 12.19 -2.74
N LEU A 127 11.79 12.27 -3.11
CA LEU A 127 11.36 12.42 -4.50
C LEU A 127 11.19 13.89 -4.91
N GLY A 128 11.34 14.82 -3.96
CA GLY A 128 11.31 16.26 -4.20
C GLY A 128 12.69 16.84 -4.60
N GLU A 129 12.75 18.16 -4.71
CA GLU A 129 14.01 18.89 -5.00
C GLU A 129 14.90 19.06 -3.77
N ASP A 130 14.33 18.90 -2.57
CA ASP A 130 14.98 19.07 -1.28
C ASP A 130 15.16 17.72 -0.56
N VAL A 131 16.11 17.67 0.37
CA VAL A 131 16.29 16.51 1.26
C VAL A 131 15.04 16.35 2.11
N GLY A 132 14.44 15.17 2.05
CA GLY A 132 13.24 14.83 2.81
C GLY A 132 13.55 14.43 4.24
N ALA A 133 12.49 14.29 5.04
CA ALA A 133 12.60 13.81 6.41
C ALA A 133 11.42 12.93 6.80
N LEU A 134 11.73 11.94 7.62
CA LEU A 134 10.78 11.03 8.25
C LEU A 134 10.86 11.20 9.77
N TYR A 135 9.74 11.05 10.45
CA TYR A 135 9.73 10.69 11.85
C TYR A 135 9.76 9.17 11.98
N SER A 136 10.71 8.66 12.76
CA SER A 136 10.81 7.26 13.13
C SER A 136 10.31 7.07 14.56
N LEU A 137 9.19 6.38 14.75
CA LEU A 137 8.52 6.14 16.04
C LEU A 137 8.68 4.66 16.42
N GLN A 138 9.66 4.37 17.27
CA GLN A 138 10.16 3.00 17.49
C GLN A 138 9.87 2.49 18.89
N LEU A 139 9.63 1.17 18.99
CA LEU A 139 9.63 0.43 20.24
C LEU A 139 10.99 -0.25 20.42
N VAL A 140 11.86 0.37 21.23
CA VAL A 140 13.22 -0.11 21.45
C VAL A 140 13.37 -0.80 22.80
N SER A 141 14.36 -1.70 22.90
CA SER A 141 14.80 -2.23 24.20
C SER A 141 15.36 -1.12 25.09
N ALA A 142 14.90 -1.04 26.33
CA ALA A 142 15.31 0.02 27.25
C ALA A 142 16.82 -0.02 27.53
N GLY A 143 17.48 1.10 27.32
CA GLY A 143 18.93 1.24 27.52
C GLY A 143 19.79 0.77 26.34
N SER A 144 19.19 0.38 25.22
CA SER A 144 19.90 0.31 23.94
C SER A 144 20.32 1.71 23.52
N GLU A 145 21.59 1.87 23.13
CA GLU A 145 22.07 3.07 22.46
C GLU A 145 21.75 2.92 20.97
N SER A 146 21.18 3.94 20.33
CA SER A 146 21.06 3.94 18.88
C SER A 146 22.46 4.11 18.30
N ASP A 147 22.86 3.20 17.42
CA ASP A 147 24.06 3.35 16.60
C ASP A 147 23.79 4.20 15.34
N SER A 148 22.57 4.74 15.17
CA SER A 148 22.22 5.60 14.04
C SER A 148 22.78 7.01 14.20
N GLU A 149 23.10 7.65 13.06
CA GLU A 149 23.48 9.07 13.01
C GLU A 149 22.26 10.00 13.13
N ASP A 150 21.06 9.42 13.26
CA ASP A 150 19.78 10.13 13.31
C ASP A 150 19.62 11.01 14.55
N GLU A 151 18.87 12.10 14.40
CA GLU A 151 18.58 13.00 15.51
C GLU A 151 17.48 12.40 16.41
N ILE A 152 17.87 11.89 17.58
CA ILE A 152 16.91 11.44 18.59
C ILE A 152 16.21 12.64 19.22
N LEU A 153 14.91 12.76 18.96
CA LEU A 153 14.05 13.83 19.49
C LEU A 153 13.50 13.50 20.87
N PHE A 154 13.17 12.23 21.11
CA PHE A 154 12.54 11.80 22.37
C PHE A 154 12.84 10.33 22.70
N THR A 155 13.00 10.04 23.99
CA THR A 155 13.00 8.67 24.53
C THR A 155 12.18 8.66 25.81
N SER A 156 11.22 7.74 25.91
CA SER A 156 10.35 7.62 27.08
C SER A 156 11.05 7.00 28.29
N GLU A 157 10.40 7.06 29.45
CA GLU A 157 10.75 6.15 30.54
C GLU A 157 10.52 4.69 30.11
N ALA A 158 11.32 3.78 30.67
CA ALA A 158 11.20 2.37 30.40
C ALA A 158 9.92 1.78 31.03
N PHE A 159 9.29 0.85 30.33
CA PHE A 159 8.12 0.12 30.79
C PHE A 159 8.26 -1.38 30.52
N ALA A 160 7.58 -2.20 31.31
CA ALA A 160 7.65 -3.65 31.16
C ALA A 160 6.94 -4.10 29.89
N SER A 161 7.60 -4.99 29.13
CA SER A 161 6.98 -5.66 27.99
C SER A 161 5.77 -6.50 28.43
N PRO A 162 4.69 -6.58 27.63
CA PRO A 162 3.53 -7.41 27.92
C PRO A 162 3.77 -8.92 27.69
N GLU A 163 4.92 -9.33 27.13
CA GLU A 163 5.26 -10.73 26.81
C GLU A 163 4.20 -11.40 25.89
N SER A 164 3.77 -10.67 24.86
CA SER A 164 2.75 -11.09 23.90
C SER A 164 2.78 -10.27 22.62
N ASP A 165 2.36 -10.85 21.49
CA ASP A 165 2.06 -10.09 20.28
C ASP A 165 0.99 -9.05 20.54
N ARG A 166 1.22 -7.84 20.04
CA ARG A 166 0.30 -6.71 20.17
C ARG A 166 -0.02 -6.14 18.83
N ASP A 167 -1.29 -5.81 18.68
CA ASP A 167 -1.73 -4.88 17.65
C ASP A 167 -1.18 -3.50 17.99
N VAL A 168 -0.58 -2.79 17.04
CA VAL A 168 -0.05 -1.45 17.24
C VAL A 168 -0.57 -0.56 16.12
N ASP A 169 -1.23 0.52 16.50
CA ASP A 169 -1.83 1.48 15.58
C ASP A 169 -1.11 2.82 15.66
N LEU A 170 -0.91 3.46 14.51
CA LEU A 170 -0.57 4.87 14.41
C LEU A 170 -1.81 5.65 13.99
N ILE A 171 -2.34 6.45 14.90
CA ILE A 171 -3.47 7.34 14.63
C ILE A 171 -2.93 8.71 14.30
N ARG A 172 -3.44 9.32 13.23
CA ARG A 172 -3.21 10.73 12.90
C ARG A 172 -4.52 11.48 13.03
N ASP A 173 -4.50 12.66 13.65
CA ASP A 173 -5.68 13.51 13.76
C ASP A 173 -5.30 14.99 13.60
N ARG A 174 -6.24 15.76 13.06
CA ARG A 174 -6.13 17.19 12.79
C ARG A 174 -7.16 17.92 13.63
N LEU A 175 -6.66 18.71 14.58
CA LEU A 175 -7.49 19.45 15.52
C LEU A 175 -7.59 20.91 15.11
N PRO A 176 -8.80 21.45 14.88
CA PRO A 176 -8.96 22.90 14.72
C PRO A 176 -8.57 23.63 16.01
N ALA A 177 -8.30 24.93 15.95
CA ALA A 177 -7.93 25.73 17.12
C ALA A 177 -8.87 25.53 18.32
N GLY A 178 -8.30 25.13 19.46
CA GLY A 178 -9.03 24.79 20.70
C GLY A 178 -9.87 23.50 20.64
N GLY A 179 -9.83 22.77 19.53
CA GLY A 179 -10.43 21.45 19.37
C GLY A 179 -9.74 20.42 20.26
N SER A 180 -10.49 19.40 20.68
CA SER A 180 -9.97 18.35 21.55
C SER A 180 -10.57 17.00 21.21
N VAL A 181 -9.72 15.97 21.31
CA VAL A 181 -10.06 14.56 21.09
C VAL A 181 -9.52 13.72 22.25
N ASP A 182 -10.26 12.69 22.63
CA ASP A 182 -9.78 11.67 23.55
C ASP A 182 -9.03 10.61 22.74
N VAL A 183 -7.75 10.42 23.04
CA VAL A 183 -6.98 9.33 22.44
C VAL A 183 -7.14 8.10 23.34
N PRO A 184 -7.70 6.99 22.82
CA PRO A 184 -7.81 5.78 23.60
C PRO A 184 -6.42 5.25 23.93
N SER A 185 -6.29 4.80 25.16
CA SER A 185 -5.02 4.35 25.73
C SER A 185 -5.18 2.92 26.25
N GLY A 186 -4.24 2.05 25.88
CA GLY A 186 -4.14 0.72 26.47
C GLY A 186 -3.59 0.73 27.90
N SER A 187 -3.25 -0.46 28.40
CA SER A 187 -2.51 -0.62 29.66
C SER A 187 -1.03 -0.26 29.53
N LEU A 188 -0.56 -0.04 28.30
CA LEU A 188 0.81 0.32 27.97
C LEU A 188 0.88 1.81 27.61
N PRO A 189 2.06 2.45 27.70
CA PRO A 189 2.19 3.85 27.38
C PRO A 189 1.90 4.13 25.90
N THR A 190 1.06 5.14 25.65
CA THR A 190 0.80 5.71 24.32
C THR A 190 1.82 6.81 24.05
N LEU A 191 2.47 6.76 22.89
CA LEU A 191 3.33 7.83 22.40
C LEU A 191 2.47 8.85 21.66
N ILE A 192 2.67 10.15 21.92
CA ILE A 192 2.07 11.25 21.16
C ILE A 192 3.19 12.12 20.62
N LEU A 193 3.15 12.44 19.34
CA LEU A 193 4.04 13.37 18.65
C LEU A 193 3.20 14.46 17.99
N ALA A 194 3.50 15.72 18.27
CA ALA A 194 2.93 16.83 17.52
C ALA A 194 3.74 17.03 16.23
N THR A 195 3.09 16.98 15.08
CA THR A 195 3.74 17.20 13.78
C THR A 195 3.48 18.62 13.26
N THR A 196 2.39 19.25 13.68
CA THR A 196 2.09 20.64 13.32
C THR A 196 1.43 21.37 14.49
N GLY A 197 1.78 22.64 14.69
CA GLY A 197 1.19 23.47 15.73
C GLY A 197 1.61 23.06 17.15
N ILE A 198 0.77 23.38 18.13
CA ILE A 198 0.98 23.04 19.54
C ILE A 198 -0.24 22.27 20.04
N VAL A 199 0.00 21.13 20.68
CA VAL A 199 -1.04 20.36 21.37
C VAL A 199 -0.76 20.28 22.87
N SER A 200 -1.81 20.40 23.69
CA SER A 200 -1.79 20.14 25.12
C SER A 200 -2.37 18.75 25.39
N VAL A 201 -1.55 17.84 25.91
CA VAL A 201 -1.95 16.48 26.30
C VAL A 201 -2.30 16.47 27.78
N THR A 202 -3.58 16.26 28.09
CA THR A 202 -4.10 16.19 29.46
C THR A 202 -4.38 14.75 29.86
N THR A 203 -3.71 14.27 30.91
CA THR A 203 -3.95 12.94 31.48
C THR A 203 -5.22 12.93 32.34
N ALA A 204 -5.77 11.74 32.61
CA ALA A 204 -6.90 11.57 33.52
C ALA A 204 -6.68 12.14 34.95
N GLY A 205 -5.42 12.31 35.37
CA GLY A 205 -5.06 12.95 36.64
C GLY A 205 -5.25 14.48 36.64
N GLY A 206 -5.45 15.09 35.47
CA GLY A 206 -5.54 16.53 35.25
C GLY A 206 -4.18 17.20 35.04
N ASP A 207 -3.09 16.44 34.98
CA ASP A 207 -1.78 16.95 34.58
C ASP A 207 -1.76 17.13 33.06
N SER A 208 -1.27 18.29 32.60
CA SER A 208 -1.20 18.66 31.18
C SER A 208 0.25 18.95 30.78
N VAL A 209 0.64 18.49 29.59
CA VAL A 209 1.95 18.74 28.97
C VAL A 209 1.70 19.33 27.59
N ASP A 210 2.35 20.45 27.29
CA ASP A 210 2.31 21.05 25.95
C ASP A 210 3.44 20.47 25.10
N LEU A 211 3.12 20.09 23.87
CA LEU A 211 4.05 19.59 22.85
C LEU A 211 3.94 20.50 21.63
N ALA A 212 5.05 21.14 21.26
CA ALA A 212 5.18 21.86 19.99
C ALA A 212 5.50 20.90 18.83
N ALA A 213 5.36 21.35 17.58
CA ALA A 213 5.75 20.56 16.41
C ALA A 213 7.18 20.00 16.54
N GLY A 214 7.32 18.70 16.31
CA GLY A 214 8.54 17.91 16.52
C GLY A 214 8.76 17.41 17.95
N GLU A 215 7.95 17.83 18.93
CA GLU A 215 8.04 17.34 20.30
C GLU A 215 7.11 16.15 20.53
N ALA A 216 7.61 15.16 21.28
CA ALA A 216 6.87 13.96 21.64
C ALA A 216 6.81 13.74 23.16
N GLY A 217 5.82 12.97 23.58
CA GLY A 217 5.62 12.56 24.97
C GLY A 217 5.01 11.17 25.07
N SER A 218 5.24 10.49 26.19
CA SER A 218 4.69 9.17 26.48
C SER A 218 3.77 9.24 27.69
N PHE A 219 2.57 8.69 27.55
CA PHE A 219 1.49 8.84 28.53
C PHE A 219 0.82 7.50 28.80
N THR A 220 0.54 7.21 30.08
CA THR A 220 -0.13 5.98 30.48
C THR A 220 -1.57 6.25 30.90
N GLY A 221 -2.51 5.48 30.35
CA GLY A 221 -3.93 5.67 30.59
C GLY A 221 -4.51 6.81 29.76
N PRO A 222 -5.83 7.08 29.90
CA PRO A 222 -6.55 7.87 28.92
C PRO A 222 -6.08 9.32 28.94
N VAL A 223 -5.91 9.87 27.75
CA VAL A 223 -5.44 11.23 27.52
C VAL A 223 -6.37 11.98 26.59
N ALA A 224 -6.58 13.26 26.87
CA ALA A 224 -7.23 14.19 25.97
C ALA A 224 -6.16 15.06 25.32
N VAL A 225 -6.14 15.11 24.00
CA VAL A 225 -5.26 16.00 23.23
C VAL A 225 -6.08 17.21 22.83
N THR A 226 -5.54 18.41 23.03
CA THR A 226 -6.22 19.68 22.73
C THR A 226 -5.30 20.58 21.91
N ALA A 227 -5.75 21.08 20.77
CA ALA A 227 -5.01 22.09 20.02
C ALA A 227 -4.96 23.43 20.77
N GLY A 228 -3.87 24.16 20.61
CA GLY A 228 -3.69 25.50 21.16
C GLY A 228 -4.56 26.57 20.49
N GLU A 229 -4.01 27.78 20.31
CA GLU A 229 -4.72 28.89 19.68
C GLU A 229 -4.85 28.75 18.15
N GLU A 230 -4.08 27.83 17.56
CA GLU A 230 -4.03 27.53 16.13
C GLU A 230 -4.38 26.07 15.90
N GLU A 231 -4.61 25.70 14.65
CA GLU A 231 -4.76 24.31 14.25
C GLU A 231 -3.49 23.51 14.58
N ALA A 232 -3.66 22.25 14.95
CA ALA A 232 -2.57 21.35 15.23
C ALA A 232 -2.82 19.96 14.64
N VAL A 233 -1.75 19.30 14.24
CA VAL A 233 -1.76 17.90 13.77
C VAL A 233 -0.87 17.10 14.71
N PHE A 234 -1.35 15.94 15.12
CA PHE A 234 -0.57 15.03 15.94
C PHE A 234 -0.74 13.60 15.44
N VAL A 235 0.22 12.77 15.81
CA VAL A 235 0.09 11.31 15.72
C VAL A 235 0.18 10.68 17.11
N ALA A 236 -0.52 9.57 17.29
CA ALA A 236 -0.50 8.76 18.49
C ALA A 236 -0.21 7.30 18.15
N ALA A 237 0.92 6.77 18.63
CA ALA A 237 1.22 5.35 18.52
C ALA A 237 0.65 4.62 19.74
N VAL A 238 -0.34 3.77 19.50
CA VAL A 238 -1.12 3.07 20.53
C VAL A 238 -0.79 1.59 20.48
N VAL A 239 -0.35 1.02 21.61
CA VAL A 239 -0.24 -0.43 21.74
C VAL A 239 -1.59 -0.99 22.18
N GLY A 240 -2.24 -1.67 21.25
CA GLY A 240 -3.55 -2.29 21.36
C GLY A 240 -3.57 -3.64 22.11
N PRO A 241 -4.65 -4.42 21.92
CA PRO A 241 -4.85 -5.68 22.62
C PRO A 241 -3.85 -6.76 22.20
N ALA A 242 -3.84 -7.87 22.96
CA ALA A 242 -3.01 -9.03 22.60
C ALA A 242 -3.59 -9.72 21.36
N VAL A 243 -2.76 -9.96 20.36
CA VAL A 243 -3.12 -10.71 19.16
C VAL A 243 -2.86 -12.19 19.41
N PRO A 244 -3.83 -13.09 19.12
CA PRO A 244 -3.59 -14.52 19.22
C PRO A 244 -2.50 -14.97 18.24
N GLN A 245 -1.51 -15.69 18.74
CA GLN A 245 -0.48 -16.33 17.93
C GLN A 245 -1.11 -17.29 16.92
N VAL A 246 -1.11 -16.94 15.64
CA VAL A 246 -1.53 -17.86 14.57
C VAL A 246 -0.31 -18.67 14.14
N ARG A 247 -0.35 -19.99 14.40
CA ARG A 247 0.66 -20.88 13.83
C ARG A 247 0.38 -21.05 12.35
N ILE A 248 1.12 -20.34 11.50
CA ILE A 248 1.17 -20.64 10.08
C ILE A 248 2.00 -21.91 9.92
N GLU A 249 1.34 -23.06 9.83
CA GLU A 249 1.96 -24.28 9.31
C GLU A 249 2.16 -24.07 7.81
N ARG A 250 3.26 -23.40 7.41
CA ARG A 250 3.73 -23.51 6.03
C ARG A 250 3.87 -25.01 5.77
N ALA A 251 3.12 -25.53 4.81
CA ALA A 251 3.35 -26.88 4.34
C ALA A 251 4.81 -26.91 3.93
N ASP A 252 5.63 -27.72 4.63
CA ASP A 252 7.01 -28.00 4.23
C ASP A 252 6.96 -28.23 2.71
N SER A 253 7.56 -27.32 1.96
CA SER A 253 7.76 -27.45 0.53
C SER A 253 8.68 -28.65 0.37
N THR A 254 8.05 -29.83 0.36
CA THR A 254 8.70 -31.08 0.05
C THR A 254 9.15 -30.87 -1.38
N PRO A 255 10.46 -30.90 -1.69
CA PRO A 255 10.89 -30.71 -3.05
C PRO A 255 10.22 -31.80 -3.87
N VAL A 256 9.27 -31.43 -4.72
CA VAL A 256 8.69 -32.35 -5.69
C VAL A 256 9.86 -32.71 -6.58
N ALA A 257 10.37 -33.93 -6.38
CA ALA A 257 11.44 -34.46 -7.20
C ALA A 257 10.99 -34.34 -8.66
N ALA A 258 11.72 -33.52 -9.43
CA ALA A 258 11.56 -33.39 -10.86
C ALA A 258 11.51 -34.79 -11.45
N THR A 259 10.31 -35.20 -11.87
CA THR A 259 10.16 -36.44 -12.63
C THR A 259 10.62 -36.09 -14.03
N PRO A 260 11.72 -36.67 -14.54
CA PRO A 260 12.19 -36.33 -15.88
C PRO A 260 11.10 -36.75 -16.86
N ALA A 261 10.54 -35.76 -17.56
CA ALA A 261 9.62 -35.97 -18.67
C ALA A 261 10.32 -36.88 -19.68
N THR A 262 9.85 -38.12 -19.77
CA THR A 262 10.36 -39.08 -20.74
C THR A 262 9.82 -38.69 -22.10
N VAL A 263 10.66 -38.04 -22.91
CA VAL A 263 10.37 -37.77 -24.33
C VAL A 263 10.11 -39.09 -25.04
N ALA A 264 8.85 -39.33 -25.38
CA ALA A 264 8.48 -40.41 -26.29
C ALA A 264 8.74 -39.93 -27.72
N THR A 265 9.87 -40.37 -28.28
CA THR A 265 10.19 -40.25 -29.69
C THR A 265 9.17 -41.02 -30.54
N SER A 266 8.52 -40.32 -31.46
CA SER A 266 7.89 -40.93 -32.63
C SER A 266 8.59 -40.38 -33.88
N GLU A 267 9.40 -41.23 -34.50
CA GLU A 267 10.19 -41.02 -35.71
C GLU A 267 9.30 -40.90 -36.98
N PRO A 268 9.73 -40.20 -38.04
CA PRO A 268 8.85 -39.74 -39.13
C PRO A 268 8.78 -40.71 -40.31
N ALA A 269 7.69 -40.67 -41.08
CA ALA A 269 7.55 -41.38 -42.35
C ALA A 269 7.41 -40.40 -43.54
N ALA A 270 8.57 -40.14 -44.16
CA ALA A 270 8.90 -39.89 -45.56
C ALA A 270 7.80 -39.46 -46.59
N ALA A 271 7.98 -38.26 -47.16
CA ALA A 271 8.36 -37.93 -48.57
C ALA A 271 7.57 -38.61 -49.72
N THR A 272 7.18 -38.01 -50.87
CA THR A 272 7.43 -36.75 -51.64
C THR A 272 6.53 -36.87 -52.93
N PRO A 273 6.70 -36.10 -54.05
CA PRO A 273 6.51 -34.67 -54.32
C PRO A 273 5.57 -34.44 -55.57
N ASP A 274 5.65 -33.24 -56.18
CA ASP A 274 5.10 -32.76 -57.47
C ASP A 274 3.69 -32.12 -57.48
N ALA A 275 3.64 -30.79 -57.63
CA ALA A 275 3.46 -30.14 -58.94
C ALA A 275 3.55 -28.59 -58.85
N GLU A 276 4.14 -28.01 -59.90
CA GLU A 276 4.58 -26.63 -60.14
C GLU A 276 3.53 -25.49 -60.11
N PRO A 277 3.98 -24.21 -60.08
CA PRO A 277 3.15 -23.03 -59.80
C PRO A 277 2.62 -22.35 -61.07
N THR A 278 1.52 -21.60 -60.94
CA THR A 278 1.08 -20.64 -61.96
C THR A 278 0.84 -19.26 -61.36
N VAL A 279 1.71 -18.34 -61.78
CA VAL A 279 1.68 -16.87 -61.67
C VAL A 279 0.51 -16.28 -62.46
N VAL A 280 -0.20 -15.27 -61.94
CA VAL A 280 -0.65 -14.07 -62.71
C VAL A 280 -0.79 -12.85 -61.77
N GLU A 281 0.19 -11.95 -61.90
CA GLU A 281 0.21 -10.46 -61.89
C GLU A 281 -0.42 -9.61 -60.76
N THR A 282 0.46 -8.82 -60.11
CA THR A 282 0.23 -7.47 -59.55
C THR A 282 0.16 -6.42 -60.68
N PRO A 283 -0.49 -5.25 -60.48
CA PRO A 283 0.20 -4.05 -59.92
C PRO A 283 -0.72 -3.20 -58.99
N ASP A 284 -0.21 -2.66 -57.89
CA ASP A 284 0.44 -1.33 -57.71
C ASP A 284 -0.49 -0.11 -57.60
N ALA A 285 -0.20 0.68 -56.57
CA ALA A 285 -0.41 2.11 -56.30
C ALA A 285 -1.73 2.84 -56.60
N ALA A 286 -2.12 3.62 -55.58
CA ALA A 286 -2.43 5.06 -55.61
C ALA A 286 -3.80 5.45 -55.04
N GLU A 287 -3.76 6.57 -54.31
CA GLU A 287 -4.80 7.32 -53.58
C GLU A 287 -6.21 7.38 -54.20
N PRO A 288 -7.20 7.90 -53.44
CA PRO A 288 -7.65 9.22 -53.87
C PRO A 288 -7.95 10.23 -52.76
N THR A 289 -7.64 11.45 -53.16
CA THR A 289 -7.95 12.76 -52.62
C THR A 289 -9.40 13.21 -52.91
N ALA A 290 -9.85 14.14 -52.07
CA ALA A 290 -10.70 15.31 -52.36
C ALA A 290 -12.23 15.17 -52.61
N ALA A 291 -12.95 15.75 -51.64
CA ALA A 291 -13.88 16.89 -51.76
C ALA A 291 -15.26 16.72 -52.42
N VAL A 292 -16.31 16.98 -51.61
CA VAL A 292 -17.52 17.71 -52.07
C VAL A 292 -18.05 18.62 -50.94
N GLU A 293 -17.73 19.90 -51.10
CA GLU A 293 -18.45 21.16 -50.84
C GLU A 293 -19.55 21.29 -49.74
N THR A 294 -19.31 22.27 -48.86
CA THR A 294 -20.28 23.05 -48.09
C THR A 294 -21.14 23.95 -48.98
N PRO A 295 -22.28 24.44 -48.45
CA PRO A 295 -22.54 25.88 -48.54
C PRO A 295 -22.77 26.51 -47.15
N ALA A 296 -22.21 27.72 -47.04
CA ALA A 296 -22.03 28.52 -45.83
C ALA A 296 -23.18 29.49 -45.50
N ALA A 297 -22.99 30.16 -44.35
CA ALA A 297 -23.58 31.40 -43.83
C ALA A 297 -24.70 31.21 -42.79
N ASP A 298 -24.66 31.75 -41.56
CA ASP A 298 -23.78 32.74 -40.93
C ASP A 298 -24.19 32.85 -39.44
N ALA A 299 -23.26 32.62 -38.52
CA ALA A 299 -23.08 33.30 -37.22
C ALA A 299 -22.15 32.49 -36.30
N THR A 300 -20.87 32.86 -36.25
CA THR A 300 -19.96 32.65 -35.11
C THR A 300 -19.74 34.03 -34.44
N PRO A 301 -19.30 34.13 -33.16
CA PRO A 301 -18.40 33.19 -32.49
C PRO A 301 -18.75 32.87 -31.01
N ASP A 302 -18.43 31.64 -30.59
CA ASP A 302 -17.47 31.49 -29.50
C ASP A 302 -16.75 30.15 -29.64
N ALA A 303 -15.43 30.16 -29.48
CA ALA A 303 -14.57 29.00 -29.51
C ALA A 303 -14.16 28.72 -28.06
N ALA A 304 -14.46 27.52 -27.58
CA ALA A 304 -13.69 26.92 -26.50
C ALA A 304 -13.07 25.66 -27.12
N SER A 305 -11.77 25.71 -27.33
CA SER A 305 -10.93 24.52 -27.41
C SER A 305 -11.14 23.75 -26.09
N THR A 306 -11.60 22.52 -26.18
CA THR A 306 -11.40 21.53 -25.13
C THR A 306 -9.95 21.09 -25.30
N GLU A 307 -9.06 21.75 -24.57
CA GLU A 307 -7.75 21.16 -24.29
C GLU A 307 -8.02 19.91 -23.43
N ASP A 308 -7.25 18.87 -23.68
CA ASP A 308 -7.21 17.58 -23.00
C ASP A 308 -5.70 17.37 -22.88
N ALA A 309 -5.16 17.83 -21.75
CA ALA A 309 -3.74 18.14 -21.61
C ALA A 309 -2.88 16.93 -21.23
N ASP A 310 -3.47 15.87 -20.70
CA ASP A 310 -2.86 14.57 -20.42
C ASP A 310 -3.33 13.44 -21.34
N GLU A 311 -4.25 13.73 -22.28
CA GLU A 311 -4.71 12.83 -23.35
C GLU A 311 -5.43 11.57 -22.85
N ASP A 312 -6.09 11.65 -21.69
CA ASP A 312 -6.77 10.53 -21.02
C ASP A 312 -8.22 10.30 -21.51
N GLY A 313 -8.76 11.25 -22.30
CA GLY A 313 -10.10 11.21 -22.87
C GLY A 313 -11.17 11.98 -22.10
N LEU A 314 -10.79 12.70 -21.05
CA LEU A 314 -11.55 13.75 -20.37
C LEU A 314 -11.01 15.13 -20.82
N ASP A 315 -11.86 16.17 -20.85
CA ASP A 315 -11.37 17.51 -21.24
C ASP A 315 -11.07 18.36 -20.00
N ASP A 316 -10.10 19.28 -20.07
CA ASP A 316 -9.64 20.15 -18.97
C ASP A 316 -10.79 20.85 -18.23
N ALA A 317 -11.90 21.10 -18.94
CA ALA A 317 -13.09 21.73 -18.36
C ALA A 317 -13.95 20.74 -17.58
N ALA A 318 -14.11 19.52 -18.07
CA ALA A 318 -14.76 18.41 -17.38
C ALA A 318 -13.96 17.99 -16.14
N GLU A 319 -12.63 17.94 -16.25
CA GLU A 319 -11.73 17.61 -15.15
C GLU A 319 -11.85 18.60 -13.99
N ALA A 320 -11.83 19.90 -14.31
CA ALA A 320 -12.05 20.94 -13.31
C ALA A 320 -13.45 20.89 -12.65
N GLU A 321 -14.46 20.29 -13.30
CA GLU A 321 -15.79 20.08 -12.70
C GLU A 321 -15.85 18.85 -11.79
N LEU A 322 -15.09 17.81 -12.11
CA LEU A 322 -15.00 16.55 -11.37
C LEU A 322 -14.00 16.61 -10.21
N GLY A 323 -13.04 17.53 -10.28
CA GLY A 323 -12.02 17.71 -9.25
C GLY A 323 -10.72 16.95 -9.52
N THR A 324 -10.57 16.43 -10.74
CA THR A 324 -9.35 15.81 -11.27
C THR A 324 -8.34 16.87 -11.73
N ASP A 325 -7.07 16.50 -11.91
CA ASP A 325 -6.01 17.40 -12.36
C ASP A 325 -5.82 17.29 -13.88
N PRO A 326 -6.02 18.37 -14.68
CA PRO A 326 -5.88 18.37 -16.15
C PRO A 326 -4.52 18.00 -16.74
N THR A 327 -3.58 17.60 -15.90
CA THR A 327 -2.23 17.21 -16.31
C THR A 327 -1.86 15.83 -15.78
N VAL A 328 -2.80 15.12 -15.19
CA VAL A 328 -2.64 13.81 -14.56
C VAL A 328 -3.77 12.91 -15.03
N ALA A 329 -3.45 12.01 -15.95
CA ALA A 329 -4.42 11.13 -16.60
C ALA A 329 -5.14 10.15 -15.66
N ASP A 330 -4.64 9.95 -14.43
CA ASP A 330 -5.20 9.11 -13.37
C ASP A 330 -5.04 9.86 -12.04
N SER A 331 -6.11 10.53 -11.61
CA SER A 331 -6.07 11.51 -10.53
C SER A 331 -6.04 10.90 -9.13
N ASP A 332 -6.54 9.68 -8.95
CA ASP A 332 -6.49 8.97 -7.66
C ASP A 332 -5.43 7.88 -7.58
N GLY A 333 -4.85 7.49 -8.72
CA GLY A 333 -3.68 6.64 -8.82
C GLY A 333 -4.00 5.17 -8.62
N ASP A 334 -5.22 4.74 -8.93
CA ASP A 334 -5.66 3.36 -8.77
C ASP A 334 -5.39 2.48 -10.01
N GLY A 335 -4.92 3.08 -11.11
CA GLY A 335 -4.57 2.42 -12.36
C GLY A 335 -5.65 2.51 -13.45
N VAL A 336 -6.75 3.25 -13.21
CA VAL A 336 -7.75 3.58 -14.23
C VAL A 336 -7.67 5.08 -14.57
N LEU A 337 -7.73 5.41 -15.86
CA LEU A 337 -7.68 6.81 -16.30
C LEU A 337 -9.00 7.55 -15.99
N ASP A 338 -8.94 8.83 -15.62
CA ASP A 338 -10.13 9.62 -15.24
C ASP A 338 -11.19 9.62 -16.36
N GLY A 339 -10.73 9.72 -17.60
CA GLY A 339 -11.55 9.61 -18.80
C GLY A 339 -12.22 8.24 -18.93
N ALA A 340 -11.55 7.14 -18.62
CA ALA A 340 -12.11 5.78 -18.67
C ALA A 340 -13.14 5.54 -17.56
N GLU A 341 -12.85 6.03 -16.36
CA GLU A 341 -13.74 5.98 -15.21
C GLU A 341 -15.06 6.71 -15.48
N VAL A 342 -14.99 7.93 -16.01
CA VAL A 342 -16.18 8.75 -16.27
C VAL A 342 -16.96 8.25 -17.49
N ASN A 343 -16.28 7.86 -18.57
CA ASN A 343 -16.93 7.55 -19.84
C ASN A 343 -17.43 6.10 -19.94
N ASP A 344 -16.72 5.14 -19.34
CA ASP A 344 -16.94 3.71 -19.56
C ASP A 344 -17.37 2.93 -18.30
N LEU A 345 -16.74 3.18 -17.15
CA LEU A 345 -16.95 2.37 -15.94
C LEU A 345 -18.00 2.95 -14.99
N GLY A 346 -18.06 4.27 -14.87
CA GLY A 346 -18.91 4.99 -13.93
C GLY A 346 -18.40 5.00 -12.49
N THR A 347 -17.09 4.76 -12.29
CA THR A 347 -16.35 4.93 -11.04
C THR A 347 -16.06 6.41 -10.77
N ASP A 348 -15.57 6.74 -9.58
CA ASP A 348 -15.29 8.11 -9.16
C ASP A 348 -13.78 8.41 -9.26
N PRO A 349 -13.34 9.27 -10.21
CA PRO A 349 -11.92 9.44 -10.57
C PRO A 349 -11.04 10.17 -9.55
N ILE A 350 -11.56 10.32 -8.34
CA ILE A 350 -10.84 10.88 -7.20
C ILE A 350 -10.95 9.94 -5.98
N ASN A 351 -11.37 8.70 -6.19
CA ASN A 351 -11.63 7.70 -5.18
C ASN A 351 -11.29 6.29 -5.69
N THR A 352 -10.11 5.84 -5.29
CA THR A 352 -9.47 4.57 -5.68
C THR A 352 -10.25 3.28 -5.38
N ASP A 353 -11.41 3.34 -4.73
CA ASP A 353 -12.26 2.20 -4.33
C ASP A 353 -13.71 2.71 -4.28
N THR A 354 -14.39 2.71 -5.42
CA THR A 354 -15.71 3.32 -5.60
C THR A 354 -16.79 2.66 -4.76
N ASP A 355 -16.72 1.34 -4.58
CA ASP A 355 -17.74 0.58 -3.85
C ASP A 355 -17.40 0.30 -2.38
N ALA A 356 -16.19 0.67 -1.96
CA ALA A 356 -15.65 0.60 -0.61
C ALA A 356 -15.56 -0.83 -0.05
N ASP A 357 -15.21 -1.80 -0.88
CA ASP A 357 -15.01 -3.21 -0.48
C ASP A 357 -13.56 -3.55 -0.07
N GLY A 358 -12.62 -2.63 -0.34
CA GLY A 358 -11.20 -2.74 -0.02
C GLY A 358 -10.33 -3.28 -1.14
N ILE A 359 -10.84 -3.38 -2.38
CA ILE A 359 -10.09 -3.63 -3.61
C ILE A 359 -10.15 -2.36 -4.45
N LEU A 360 -9.05 -2.02 -5.13
CA LEU A 360 -9.01 -0.80 -5.94
C LEU A 360 -9.80 -0.96 -7.24
N ASP A 361 -10.42 0.09 -7.79
CA ASP A 361 -11.22 -0.04 -9.01
C ASP A 361 -10.35 -0.54 -10.18
N GLY A 362 -9.10 -0.10 -10.25
CA GLY A 362 -8.10 -0.63 -11.19
C GLY A 362 -7.78 -2.11 -11.02
N ASP A 363 -7.65 -2.60 -9.79
CA ASP A 363 -7.44 -4.03 -9.51
C ASP A 363 -8.66 -4.87 -9.91
N GLU A 364 -9.85 -4.31 -9.73
CA GLU A 364 -11.11 -4.92 -10.12
C GLU A 364 -11.29 -4.99 -11.64
N VAL A 365 -11.00 -3.89 -12.34
CA VAL A 365 -11.00 -3.84 -13.80
C VAL A 365 -9.98 -4.82 -14.37
N ALA A 366 -8.77 -4.87 -13.81
CA ALA A 366 -7.70 -5.77 -14.24
C ALA A 366 -8.05 -7.25 -14.00
N SER A 367 -8.76 -7.55 -12.91
CA SER A 367 -9.21 -8.91 -12.58
C SER A 367 -10.54 -9.31 -13.24
N GLY A 368 -11.22 -8.36 -13.88
CA GLY A 368 -12.51 -8.53 -14.54
C GLY A 368 -13.69 -8.68 -13.58
N SER A 369 -13.57 -8.17 -12.35
CA SER A 369 -14.72 -7.89 -11.47
C SER A 369 -15.39 -6.56 -11.84
N ASP A 370 -16.38 -6.15 -11.06
CA ASP A 370 -17.21 -4.98 -11.33
C ASP A 370 -16.93 -3.95 -10.23
N PRO A 371 -16.24 -2.83 -10.52
CA PRO A 371 -15.79 -1.85 -9.51
C PRO A 371 -16.92 -1.03 -8.87
N LEU A 372 -18.17 -1.40 -9.13
CA LEU A 372 -19.38 -0.79 -8.58
C LEU A 372 -20.18 -1.79 -7.71
N ASP A 373 -19.67 -3.00 -7.48
CA ASP A 373 -20.35 -4.09 -6.78
C ASP A 373 -19.43 -4.83 -5.80
N GLY A 374 -19.34 -4.31 -4.56
CA GLY A 374 -18.49 -4.88 -3.50
C GLY A 374 -18.87 -6.27 -2.98
N ASP A 375 -19.86 -6.93 -3.61
CA ASP A 375 -20.13 -8.37 -3.44
C ASP A 375 -19.42 -9.22 -4.53
N ASN A 376 -18.76 -8.59 -5.51
CA ASN A 376 -18.10 -9.16 -6.69
C ASN A 376 -16.57 -9.22 -6.56
N VAL A 377 -16.06 -9.49 -5.35
CA VAL A 377 -14.64 -9.73 -5.13
C VAL A 377 -14.05 -10.83 -6.05
N PRO A 378 -12.97 -10.54 -6.80
CA PRO A 378 -12.26 -11.53 -7.60
C PRO A 378 -11.77 -12.67 -6.71
N VAL A 379 -12.10 -13.91 -7.07
CA VAL A 379 -11.55 -15.10 -6.40
C VAL A 379 -10.06 -15.13 -6.69
N ALA A 380 -9.25 -14.77 -5.68
CA ALA A 380 -7.78 -14.78 -5.70
C ALA A 380 -7.20 -15.98 -6.48
N THR A 381 -6.87 -15.73 -7.74
CA THR A 381 -5.78 -16.37 -8.47
C THR A 381 -4.69 -15.32 -8.55
N THR A 382 -3.53 -15.60 -7.96
CA THR A 382 -2.33 -14.77 -8.14
C THR A 382 -2.16 -14.43 -9.62
N PRO A 383 -1.97 -13.15 -10.01
CA PRO A 383 -1.59 -12.82 -11.37
C PRO A 383 -0.33 -13.62 -11.76
N ASP A 384 -0.29 -14.14 -12.98
CA ASP A 384 0.94 -14.71 -13.53
C ASP A 384 1.82 -13.53 -13.98
N ASP A 385 3.03 -13.45 -13.40
CA ASP A 385 4.14 -12.54 -13.71
C ASP A 385 5.39 -13.43 -13.74
N ALA A 386 5.74 -13.90 -14.93
CA ALA A 386 6.61 -15.05 -15.11
C ALA A 386 8.10 -14.72 -15.04
N ASP A 387 8.51 -13.47 -15.26
CA ASP A 387 9.88 -12.99 -15.08
C ASP A 387 10.09 -12.08 -13.86
N GLY A 388 9.00 -11.59 -13.25
CA GLY A 388 9.03 -10.88 -11.97
C GLY A 388 9.47 -9.42 -12.09
N ASP A 389 9.22 -8.79 -13.24
CA ASP A 389 9.61 -7.42 -13.53
C ASP A 389 8.54 -6.38 -13.10
N GLY A 390 7.36 -6.87 -12.69
CA GLY A 390 6.23 -6.05 -12.26
C GLY A 390 5.21 -5.76 -13.35
N PHE A 391 5.39 -6.26 -14.56
CA PHE A 391 4.46 -6.21 -15.67
C PHE A 391 3.82 -7.60 -15.89
N LEU A 392 2.49 -7.68 -15.97
CA LEU A 392 1.82 -9.00 -15.93
C LEU A 392 1.86 -9.72 -17.28
N ASP A 393 1.96 -11.06 -17.28
CA ASP A 393 1.96 -11.90 -18.50
C ASP A 393 0.84 -11.56 -19.50
N ALA A 394 -0.31 -11.17 -18.98
CA ALA A 394 -1.48 -10.81 -19.78
C ALA A 394 -1.34 -9.43 -20.45
N GLN A 395 -0.74 -8.46 -19.76
CA GLN A 395 -0.49 -7.10 -20.23
C GLN A 395 0.68 -7.10 -21.23
N GLU A 396 1.72 -7.88 -20.95
CA GLU A 396 2.87 -8.09 -21.82
C GLU A 396 2.46 -8.65 -23.18
N LEU A 397 1.56 -9.65 -23.16
CA LEU A 397 1.02 -10.21 -24.40
C LEU A 397 0.20 -9.20 -25.22
N GLU A 398 -0.40 -8.20 -24.56
CA GLU A 398 -1.18 -7.13 -25.20
C GLU A 398 -0.29 -6.04 -25.81
N LEU A 399 0.76 -5.62 -25.10
CA LEU A 399 1.73 -4.63 -25.58
C LEU A 399 2.77 -5.24 -26.54
N GLY A 400 2.92 -6.56 -26.53
CA GLY A 400 3.81 -7.29 -27.43
C GLY A 400 5.23 -7.49 -26.88
N THR A 401 5.42 -7.31 -25.59
CA THR A 401 6.63 -7.69 -24.85
C THR A 401 6.66 -9.21 -24.59
N ASP A 402 7.77 -9.78 -24.10
CA ASP A 402 7.92 -11.22 -23.85
C ASP A 402 7.74 -11.55 -22.36
N PRO A 403 6.67 -12.28 -21.95
CA PRO A 403 6.39 -12.66 -20.56
C PRO A 403 7.43 -13.51 -19.82
N ALA A 404 8.62 -13.67 -20.36
CA ALA A 404 9.70 -14.41 -19.75
C ALA A 404 11.03 -13.65 -19.87
N ASP A 405 10.99 -12.41 -20.34
CA ASP A 405 12.13 -11.54 -20.54
C ASP A 405 11.83 -10.18 -19.91
N PRO A 406 12.40 -9.89 -18.73
CA PRO A 406 12.02 -8.71 -17.96
C PRO A 406 12.48 -7.38 -18.59
N ASP A 407 13.15 -7.39 -19.74
CA ASP A 407 13.72 -6.24 -20.46
C ASP A 407 13.68 -6.62 -21.95
N THR A 408 12.54 -6.37 -22.61
CA THR A 408 12.26 -6.94 -23.94
C THR A 408 13.15 -6.35 -25.03
N ASP A 409 13.60 -5.10 -24.90
CA ASP A 409 14.40 -4.42 -25.91
C ASP A 409 15.91 -4.28 -25.59
N ASP A 410 16.34 -4.89 -24.48
CA ASP A 410 17.72 -5.05 -24.02
C ASP A 410 18.45 -3.70 -23.78
N ASP A 411 17.74 -2.69 -23.30
CA ASP A 411 18.27 -1.33 -23.10
C ASP A 411 18.79 -1.07 -21.67
N GLY A 412 18.40 -1.94 -20.73
CA GLY A 412 18.80 -1.91 -19.33
C GLY A 412 17.72 -1.40 -18.36
N LEU A 413 16.51 -1.09 -18.84
CA LEU A 413 15.29 -0.91 -18.07
C LEU A 413 14.40 -2.14 -18.19
N THR A 414 13.59 -2.43 -17.18
CA THR A 414 12.62 -3.53 -17.31
C THR A 414 11.34 -3.07 -17.99
N ASP A 415 10.60 -3.96 -18.65
CA ASP A 415 9.36 -3.59 -19.35
C ASP A 415 8.38 -2.88 -18.38
N GLY A 416 8.30 -3.36 -17.14
CA GLY A 416 7.58 -2.71 -16.05
C GLY A 416 8.15 -1.33 -15.67
N ASP A 417 9.47 -1.18 -15.52
CA ASP A 417 10.08 0.10 -15.16
C ASP A 417 9.89 1.15 -16.29
N GLU A 418 9.96 0.73 -17.54
CA GLU A 418 9.73 1.59 -18.71
C GLU A 418 8.30 2.12 -18.77
N ILE A 419 7.31 1.24 -18.58
CA ILE A 419 5.89 1.61 -18.60
C ILE A 419 5.50 2.42 -17.37
N PHE A 420 5.95 2.03 -16.17
CA PHE A 420 5.42 2.58 -14.92
C PHE A 420 6.29 3.68 -14.29
N ILE A 421 7.57 3.81 -14.66
CA ILE A 421 8.50 4.77 -14.03
C ILE A 421 9.01 5.80 -15.03
N PHE A 422 9.52 5.34 -16.18
CA PHE A 422 10.27 6.20 -17.10
C PHE A 422 9.45 6.70 -18.29
N ALA A 423 8.24 6.16 -18.47
CA ALA A 423 7.34 6.46 -19.58
C ALA A 423 8.03 6.30 -20.96
N THR A 424 8.95 5.33 -21.05
CA THR A 424 9.62 4.92 -22.28
C THR A 424 8.86 3.75 -22.91
N GLY A 425 9.24 3.37 -24.12
CA GLY A 425 8.56 2.31 -24.84
C GLY A 425 9.32 0.98 -24.70
N PRO A 426 8.73 -0.09 -24.13
CA PRO A 426 9.43 -1.37 -23.85
C PRO A 426 9.78 -2.21 -25.08
N LEU A 427 9.67 -1.61 -26.26
CA LEU A 427 10.03 -2.19 -27.56
C LEU A 427 10.95 -1.23 -28.34
N ASN A 428 11.36 -0.12 -27.72
CA ASN A 428 12.11 0.97 -28.31
C ASN A 428 13.24 1.44 -27.36
N PRO A 429 14.47 0.94 -27.55
CA PRO A 429 15.55 1.11 -26.59
C PRO A 429 16.22 2.51 -26.61
N ASP A 430 15.57 3.52 -27.20
CA ASP A 430 16.05 4.89 -27.43
C ASP A 430 14.79 5.73 -27.73
N ASN A 431 14.09 6.16 -26.67
CA ASN A 431 12.74 6.70 -26.77
C ASN A 431 12.69 8.06 -27.46
N ASP A 432 13.66 8.93 -27.20
CA ASP A 432 13.75 10.25 -27.81
C ASP A 432 14.51 10.29 -29.16
N GLY A 433 15.22 9.21 -29.50
CA GLY A 433 15.91 9.01 -30.76
C GLY A 433 17.19 9.82 -30.91
N ASP A 434 17.84 10.22 -29.81
CA ASP A 434 19.08 10.99 -29.83
C ASP A 434 20.35 10.12 -30.01
N GLY A 435 20.20 8.80 -29.81
CA GLY A 435 21.22 7.79 -30.00
C GLY A 435 21.94 7.32 -28.73
N VAL A 436 21.44 7.67 -27.55
CA VAL A 436 21.74 7.03 -26.25
C VAL A 436 20.57 6.11 -25.89
N LEU A 437 20.83 5.01 -25.17
CA LEU A 437 19.77 4.09 -24.74
C LEU A 437 19.10 4.61 -23.47
N ASP A 438 17.81 4.37 -23.27
CA ASP A 438 17.08 4.95 -22.15
C ASP A 438 17.68 4.48 -20.81
N GLY A 439 18.00 3.18 -20.71
CA GLY A 439 18.73 2.63 -19.56
C GLY A 439 20.11 3.27 -19.34
N ASP A 440 20.84 3.63 -20.38
CA ASP A 440 22.13 4.35 -20.25
C ASP A 440 21.93 5.80 -19.79
N GLU A 441 20.85 6.46 -20.20
CA GLU A 441 20.50 7.81 -19.80
C GLU A 441 20.13 7.89 -18.33
N ILE A 442 19.27 6.98 -17.87
CA ILE A 442 18.92 6.86 -16.45
C ILE A 442 20.17 6.61 -15.59
N ASN A 443 21.06 5.71 -16.04
CA ASN A 443 22.32 5.44 -15.34
C ASN A 443 23.28 6.64 -15.29
N ASN A 444 23.16 7.58 -16.24
CA ASN A 444 23.97 8.79 -16.30
C ASN A 444 23.25 10.05 -15.76
N GLY A 445 21.98 9.92 -15.36
CA GLY A 445 21.14 11.00 -14.85
C GLY A 445 20.67 12.00 -15.93
N THR A 446 20.53 11.56 -17.18
CA THR A 446 19.87 12.29 -18.26
C THR A 446 18.41 11.80 -18.41
N ASP A 447 17.63 12.46 -19.27
CA ASP A 447 16.18 12.23 -19.39
C ASP A 447 15.93 11.49 -20.71
N PRO A 448 15.46 10.23 -20.69
CA PRO A 448 15.25 9.41 -21.88
C PRO A 448 14.15 9.90 -22.81
N ASN A 449 13.41 10.94 -22.40
CA ASN A 449 12.35 11.55 -23.19
C ASN A 449 12.75 12.93 -23.76
N ASP A 450 13.96 13.44 -23.49
CA ASP A 450 14.46 14.73 -23.98
C ASP A 450 15.81 14.61 -24.71
N PRO A 451 15.82 14.74 -26.06
CA PRO A 451 17.00 14.53 -26.90
C PRO A 451 18.06 15.64 -26.75
N SER A 452 17.89 16.53 -25.78
CA SER A 452 18.80 17.59 -25.40
C SER A 452 19.37 17.46 -23.99
N SER A 453 19.06 16.37 -23.28
CA SER A 453 19.45 16.09 -21.90
C SER A 453 20.93 15.65 -21.74
N LEU A 454 21.64 15.37 -22.85
CA LEU A 454 23.05 14.92 -22.90
C LEU A 454 24.15 15.91 -22.49
#